data_AF-A0A0J7KVM2-F1
#
_entry.id   AF-A0A0J7KVM2-F1
#
_cell.length_a   1.000
_cell.length_b   1.000
_cell.length_c   1.000
_cell.angle_alpha   90.00
_cell.angle_beta   90.00
_cell.angle_gamma   90.00
#
_symmetry.space_group_name_H-M   'P 1'
#
loop_
_entity.id
_entity.type
_entity.pdbx_description
1 polymer ?
#
loop_
_entity_poly.entity_id
_entity_poly.type
_entity_poly.pdbx_seq_one_letter_code
_entity_poly.pdbx_strand_id
1 'polypeptide(L)'
;MKNYRKIEIIGFEESSEPEIRIYKDGHIKLIFSYMPPLNSEIGVDNFEYWESFENVLSEHLDVLITRDDDEIFIIKHPEEDTVEKLKIFLENYWIEIH
;
A
#
# COMPACT_ATOMS: atom_id res chain seq x y z
N MET A 1 6.11 -17.00 16.97
CA MET A 1 6.79 -15.76 16.49
C MET A 1 6.14 -15.35 15.20
N LYS A 2 5.87 -14.04 14.99
CA LYS A 2 5.39 -13.55 13.69
C LYS A 2 6.43 -13.89 12.62
N ASN A 3 5.98 -14.32 11.45
CA ASN A 3 6.84 -14.68 10.30
C ASN A 3 7.15 -13.49 9.39
N TYR A 4 6.86 -12.27 9.86
CA TYR A 4 7.07 -11.03 9.14
C TYR A 4 7.60 -9.92 10.06
N ARG A 5 8.28 -8.95 9.47
CA ARG A 5 8.58 -7.63 10.06
C ARG A 5 7.52 -6.64 9.57
N LYS A 6 6.93 -5.88 10.48
CA LYS A 6 5.98 -4.79 10.16
C LYS A 6 6.74 -3.47 10.01
N ILE A 7 6.34 -2.67 9.03
CA ILE A 7 6.65 -1.26 8.90
C ILE A 7 5.33 -0.50 8.99
N GLU A 8 5.29 0.52 9.84
CA GLU A 8 4.13 1.40 10.04
C GLU A 8 4.17 2.55 9.04
N ILE A 9 2.98 2.93 8.55
CA ILE A 9 2.73 4.04 7.65
C ILE A 9 1.87 5.05 8.39
N ILE A 10 2.20 6.32 8.26
CA ILE A 10 1.42 7.43 8.82
C ILE A 10 0.79 8.26 7.70
N GLY A 11 -0.24 9.02 8.03
CA GLY A 11 -0.89 9.94 7.08
C GLY A 11 -2.26 9.47 6.58
N PHE A 12 -2.82 8.42 7.18
CA PHE A 12 -4.21 8.00 7.01
C PHE A 12 -4.96 8.25 8.33
N GLU A 13 -6.28 8.01 8.36
CA GLU A 13 -7.02 7.99 9.62
C GLU A 13 -6.33 7.05 10.63
N GLU A 14 -6.16 7.49 11.89
CA GLU A 14 -5.32 6.83 12.91
C GLU A 14 -5.71 5.36 13.14
N SER A 15 -7.00 5.04 13.01
CA SER A 15 -7.54 3.68 13.18
C SER A 15 -7.51 2.82 11.91
N SER A 16 -7.07 3.37 10.78
CA SER A 16 -7.02 2.70 9.47
C SER A 16 -5.71 2.92 8.73
N GLU A 17 -4.61 3.15 9.45
CA GLU A 17 -3.27 3.20 8.86
C GLU A 17 -2.91 1.87 8.16
N PRO A 18 -2.42 1.92 6.91
CA PRO A 18 -1.97 0.73 6.23
C PRO A 18 -0.68 0.18 6.85
N GLU A 19 -0.44 -1.11 6.62
CA GLU A 19 0.74 -1.80 7.09
C GLU A 19 1.53 -2.39 5.93
N ILE A 20 2.86 -2.25 5.97
CA ILE A 20 3.77 -3.02 5.12
C ILE A 20 4.32 -4.18 5.95
N ARG A 21 4.18 -5.41 5.44
CA ARG A 21 4.69 -6.62 6.07
C ARG A 21 5.72 -7.28 5.16
N ILE A 22 6.95 -7.42 5.66
CA ILE A 22 8.05 -8.08 4.97
C ILE A 22 8.18 -9.49 5.54
N TYR A 23 7.90 -10.50 4.73
CA TYR A 23 7.95 -11.90 5.17
C TYR A 23 9.35 -12.50 5.05
N LYS A 24 9.59 -13.58 5.80
CA LYS A 24 10.92 -14.25 5.84
C LYS A 24 11.38 -14.84 4.50
N ASP A 25 10.44 -15.18 3.62
CA ASP A 25 10.70 -15.67 2.26
C ASP A 25 10.90 -14.52 1.26
N GLY A 26 10.87 -13.26 1.72
CA GLY A 26 11.20 -12.07 0.93
C GLY A 26 10.01 -11.37 0.30
N HIS A 27 8.81 -11.97 0.27
CA HIS A 27 7.65 -11.27 -0.28
C HIS A 27 7.16 -10.16 0.66
N ILE A 28 6.52 -9.16 0.08
CA ILE A 28 5.91 -8.05 0.79
C ILE A 28 4.40 -8.12 0.65
N LYS A 29 3.69 -7.82 1.74
CA LYS A 29 2.26 -7.49 1.71
C LYS A 29 2.06 -6.04 2.13
N LEU A 30 1.34 -5.27 1.32
CA LEU A 30 0.70 -4.03 1.73
C LEU A 30 -0.74 -4.35 2.10
N ILE A 31 -1.17 -3.90 3.27
CA ILE A 31 -2.49 -4.20 3.82
C ILE A 31 -3.14 -2.89 4.26
N PHE A 32 -4.33 -2.63 3.75
CA PHE A 32 -5.20 -1.56 4.24
C PHE A 32 -6.22 -2.12 5.24
N SER A 33 -6.79 -1.25 6.08
CA SER A 33 -7.94 -1.62 6.90
C SER A 33 -9.25 -1.56 6.12
N TYR A 34 -9.32 -0.67 5.12
CA TYR A 34 -10.46 -0.49 4.21
C TYR A 34 -9.97 0.03 2.87
N MET A 35 -10.65 -0.36 1.79
CA MET A 35 -10.46 0.18 0.44
C MET A 35 -11.80 0.71 -0.11
N PRO A 36 -11.87 1.94 -0.64
CA PRO A 36 -10.84 2.98 -0.60
C PRO A 36 -10.40 3.33 0.83
N PRO A 37 -9.12 3.69 1.04
CA PRO A 37 -8.66 4.13 2.34
C PRO A 37 -9.40 5.41 2.74
N LEU A 38 -9.78 5.47 4.01
CA LEU A 38 -10.44 6.64 4.56
C LEU A 38 -9.41 7.75 4.80
N ASN A 39 -9.73 8.94 4.30
CA ASN A 39 -9.15 10.20 4.76
C ASN A 39 -10.31 11.18 4.97
N SER A 40 -10.37 11.78 6.16
CA SER A 40 -11.43 12.71 6.53
C SER A 40 -11.49 13.99 5.68
N GLU A 41 -10.45 14.31 4.91
CA GLU A 41 -10.34 15.58 4.17
C GLU A 41 -10.50 15.45 2.66
N ILE A 42 -10.28 14.27 2.07
CA ILE A 42 -10.25 14.09 0.62
C ILE A 42 -11.23 12.99 0.23
N GLY A 43 -12.39 13.42 -0.29
CA GLY A 43 -13.42 12.54 -0.84
C GLY A 43 -12.86 11.79 -2.05
N VAL A 44 -12.44 10.55 -1.83
CA VAL A 44 -11.91 9.67 -2.87
C VAL A 44 -13.05 8.95 -3.60
N ASP A 45 -13.88 9.74 -4.29
CA ASP A 45 -15.04 9.27 -5.06
C ASP A 45 -14.66 8.66 -6.43
N ASN A 46 -13.36 8.39 -6.69
CA ASN A 46 -12.92 7.76 -7.93
C ASN A 46 -12.85 6.24 -7.79
N PHE A 47 -13.99 5.58 -7.96
CA PHE A 47 -14.11 4.12 -7.84
C PHE A 47 -13.20 3.36 -8.82
N GLU A 48 -13.10 3.80 -10.09
CA GLU A 48 -12.27 3.15 -11.11
C GLU A 48 -10.78 3.14 -10.74
N TYR A 49 -10.31 4.23 -10.12
CA TYR A 49 -8.95 4.32 -9.60
C TYR A 49 -8.68 3.25 -8.53
N TRP A 50 -9.61 3.05 -7.59
CA TRP A 50 -9.45 2.08 -6.52
C TRP A 50 -9.65 0.63 -6.96
N GLU A 51 -10.47 0.36 -7.98
CA GLU A 51 -10.58 -0.97 -8.59
C GLU A 51 -9.26 -1.41 -9.24
N SER A 52 -8.43 -0.46 -9.69
CA SER A 52 -7.19 -0.72 -10.41
C SER A 52 -5.93 -0.25 -9.68
N PHE A 53 -6.03 -0.02 -8.37
CA PHE A 53 -4.96 0.55 -7.54
C PHE A 53 -3.64 -0.23 -7.57
N GLU A 54 -3.67 -1.55 -7.78
CA GLU A 54 -2.46 -2.36 -7.95
C GLU A 54 -1.66 -1.94 -9.18
N ASN A 55 -2.30 -1.42 -10.23
CA ASN A 55 -1.63 -0.91 -11.42
C ASN A 55 -0.92 0.40 -11.07
N VAL A 56 -1.57 1.29 -10.33
CA VAL A 56 -0.97 2.55 -9.86
C VAL A 56 0.26 2.28 -9.01
N LEU A 57 0.14 1.36 -8.05
CA LEU A 57 1.26 0.94 -7.23
C LEU A 57 2.37 0.28 -8.08
N SER A 58 2.02 -0.53 -9.07
CA SER A 58 3.00 -1.22 -9.93
C SER A 58 3.78 -0.22 -10.78
N GLU A 59 3.10 0.79 -11.34
CA GLU A 59 3.72 1.87 -12.11
C GLU A 59 4.67 2.72 -11.26
N HIS A 60 4.28 3.03 -10.02
CA HIS A 60 5.10 3.85 -9.13
C HIS A 60 6.34 3.11 -8.60
N LEU A 61 6.20 1.81 -8.31
CA LEU A 61 7.26 1.02 -7.69
C LEU A 61 8.17 0.31 -8.70
N ASP A 62 7.76 0.23 -9.97
CA ASP A 62 8.40 -0.55 -11.03
C ASP A 62 8.52 -2.05 -10.67
N VAL A 63 7.50 -2.58 -10.00
CA VAL A 63 7.40 -4.01 -9.63
C VAL A 63 6.00 -4.54 -9.89
N LEU A 64 5.89 -5.83 -10.16
CA LEU A 64 4.59 -6.48 -10.31
C LEU A 64 3.89 -6.61 -8.96
N ILE A 65 2.68 -6.07 -8.87
CA ILE A 65 1.81 -6.22 -7.71
C ILE A 65 0.61 -7.08 -8.09
N THR A 66 0.25 -8.00 -7.20
CA THR A 66 -0.98 -8.78 -7.31
C THR A 66 -1.92 -8.39 -6.18
N ARG A 67 -3.18 -8.08 -6.50
CA ARG A 67 -4.24 -7.93 -5.51
C ARG A 67 -4.72 -9.33 -5.09
N ASP A 68 -4.60 -9.65 -3.81
CA ASP A 68 -4.98 -10.93 -3.19
C ASP A 68 -6.42 -10.87 -2.65
N ASP A 69 -6.79 -9.70 -2.12
CA ASP A 69 -8.10 -9.32 -1.64
C ASP A 69 -8.26 -7.80 -1.82
N ASP A 70 -9.46 -7.24 -1.60
CA ASP A 70 -9.72 -5.82 -1.82
C ASP A 70 -8.70 -4.92 -1.10
N GLU A 71 -8.33 -5.26 0.14
CA GLU A 71 -7.36 -4.51 0.95
C GLU A 71 -5.92 -5.06 0.94
N ILE A 72 -5.64 -6.15 0.23
CA ILE A 72 -4.37 -6.88 0.31
C ILE A 72 -3.64 -6.90 -1.03
N PHE A 73 -2.46 -6.28 -1.05
CA PHE A 73 -1.59 -6.20 -2.22
C PHE A 73 -0.28 -6.96 -1.94
N ILE A 74 0.15 -7.79 -2.89
CA ILE A 74 1.32 -8.68 -2.75
C ILE A 74 2.38 -8.33 -3.79
N ILE A 75 3.62 -8.17 -3.32
CA ILE A 75 4.82 -8.08 -4.14
C ILE A 75 5.65 -9.33 -3.88
N LYS A 76 5.65 -10.28 -4.83
CA LYS A 76 6.35 -11.57 -4.68
C LYS A 76 7.87 -11.44 -4.81
N HIS A 77 8.32 -10.53 -5.67
CA HIS A 77 9.73 -10.31 -5.98
C HIS A 77 10.02 -8.82 -5.88
N PRO A 78 10.16 -8.28 -4.65
CA PRO A 78 10.45 -6.86 -4.48
C PRO A 78 11.90 -6.56 -4.85
N GLU A 79 12.12 -5.38 -5.42
CA GLU A 79 13.44 -4.76 -5.53
C GLU A 79 13.91 -4.28 -4.14
N GLU A 80 15.22 -4.08 -3.97
CA GLU A 80 15.81 -3.71 -2.67
C GLU A 80 15.22 -2.42 -2.07
N ASP A 81 14.77 -1.49 -2.91
CA ASP A 81 14.20 -0.20 -2.53
C ASP A 81 12.66 -0.19 -2.44
N THR A 82 12.00 -1.32 -2.71
CA THR A 82 10.53 -1.39 -2.80
C THR A 82 9.84 -0.91 -1.52
N VAL A 83 10.36 -1.28 -0.34
CA VAL A 83 9.80 -0.87 0.95
C VAL A 83 9.90 0.64 1.17
N GLU A 84 11.02 1.24 0.77
CA GLU A 84 11.27 2.67 0.93
C GLU A 84 10.34 3.46 0.00
N LYS A 85 10.26 3.07 -1.28
CA LYS A 85 9.33 3.67 -2.24
C LYS A 85 7.87 3.56 -1.79
N LEU A 86 7.44 2.39 -1.34
CA LEU A 86 6.09 2.18 -0.80
C LEU A 86 5.79 3.10 0.38
N LYS A 87 6.75 3.22 1.31
CA LYS A 87 6.59 4.07 2.47
C LYS A 87 6.44 5.53 2.06
N ILE A 88 7.34 6.03 1.21
CA ILE A 88 7.30 7.41 0.71
C ILE A 88 6.00 7.68 -0.03
N PHE A 89 5.59 6.79 -0.94
CA PHE A 89 4.35 6.92 -1.69
C PHE A 89 3.13 7.03 -0.77
N LEU A 90 2.99 6.12 0.20
CA LEU A 90 1.82 6.10 1.07
C LEU A 90 1.79 7.28 2.06
N GLU A 91 2.93 7.66 2.62
CA GLU A 91 3.00 8.80 3.56
C GLU A 91 2.75 10.16 2.87
N ASN A 92 2.95 10.25 1.54
CA ASN A 92 2.69 11.46 0.75
C ASN A 92 1.43 11.36 -0.13
N TYR A 93 0.70 10.25 -0.06
CA TYR A 93 -0.40 9.93 -0.97
C TYR A 93 -1.43 11.07 -1.12
N TRP A 94 -1.76 11.74 0.00
CA TRP A 94 -2.76 12.81 0.05
C TRP A 94 -2.22 14.18 -0.37
N ILE A 95 -0.91 14.38 -0.34
CA ILE A 95 -0.26 15.64 -0.71
C ILE A 95 -0.11 15.72 -2.23
N GLU A 96 0.14 14.57 -2.87
CA GLU A 96 0.42 14.46 -4.29
C GLU A 96 -0.82 14.21 -5.16
N ILE A 97 -2.05 14.31 -4.61
CA ILE A 97 -3.26 14.01 -5.38
C ILE A 97 -3.35 14.92 -6.62
N HIS A 98 -3.20 14.27 -7.78
CA HIS A 98 -3.20 14.80 -9.14
C HIS A 98 -4.59 14.71 -9.79
#